data_AF-A0A537ENV8-F1
#
_entry.id   AF-A0A537ENV8-F1
#
_cell.length_a   1.000
_cell.length_b   1.000
_cell.length_c   1.000
_cell.angle_alpha   90.00
_cell.angle_beta   90.00
_cell.angle_gamma   90.00
#
_symmetry.space_group_name_H-M   'P 1'
#
loop_
_entity.id
_entity.type
_entity.pdbx_description
1 polymer ?
#
loop_
_entity_poly.entity_id
_entity_poly.type
_entity_poly.pdbx_seq_one_letter_code
_entity_poly.pdbx_strand_id
1 'polypeptide(L)'
;MEFNLFARDEAELEKRKKLLEEHGHKILSTKTLDMPPVAIGKAEALSEGINLFNEERFWESHEVLEGIWLVSGGSEREALQSLILTAAAFVHFQKGEPDICLSVLKRAMARIPLGSTPIPMDFAKLRHNVDSILSSGRIQLFEL
;
A
#
# COMPACT_ATOMS: atom_id res chain seq x y z
N MET A 1 -9.08 -9.38 -6.79
CA MET A 1 -8.16 -10.48 -6.45
C MET A 1 -6.83 -10.13 -7.08
N GLU A 2 -5.83 -9.88 -6.24
CA GLU A 2 -4.44 -9.65 -6.66
C GLU A 2 -3.68 -10.99 -6.61
N PHE A 3 -2.81 -11.25 -7.58
CA PHE A 3 -1.91 -12.40 -7.57
C PHE A 3 -0.73 -12.17 -8.50
N ASN A 4 0.38 -12.86 -8.22
CA ASN A 4 1.58 -12.78 -9.04
C ASN A 4 1.44 -13.63 -10.31
N LEU A 5 1.72 -13.03 -11.46
CA LEU A 5 1.77 -13.70 -12.74
C LEU A 5 3.23 -13.76 -13.23
N PHE A 6 3.83 -14.93 -13.17
CA PHE A 6 5.18 -15.15 -13.69
C PHE A 6 5.15 -15.28 -15.21
N ALA A 7 6.13 -14.74 -15.93
CA ALA A 7 6.32 -14.95 -17.36
C ALA A 7 7.82 -14.85 -17.67
N ARG A 8 8.30 -15.59 -18.68
CA ARG A 8 9.72 -15.53 -19.06
C ARG A 8 10.05 -14.28 -19.86
N ASP A 9 9.07 -13.76 -20.59
CA ASP A 9 9.18 -12.59 -21.45
C ASP A 9 7.81 -11.92 -21.63
N GLU A 10 7.80 -10.74 -22.26
CA GLU A 10 6.60 -9.93 -22.49
C GLU A 10 5.57 -10.65 -23.39
N ALA A 11 6.01 -11.47 -24.34
CA ALA A 11 5.12 -12.19 -25.24
C ALA A 11 4.35 -13.29 -24.50
N GLU A 12 5.02 -14.01 -23.60
CA GLU A 12 4.39 -14.98 -22.72
C GLU A 12 3.43 -14.31 -21.73
N LEU A 13 3.81 -13.15 -21.18
CA LEU A 13 2.95 -12.36 -20.31
C LEU A 13 1.65 -11.97 -21.02
N GLU A 14 1.73 -11.41 -22.22
CA GLU A 14 0.56 -10.99 -23.00
C GLU A 14 -0.36 -12.17 -23.33
N LYS A 15 0.20 -13.33 -23.67
CA LYS A 15 -0.56 -14.55 -23.88
C LYS A 15 -1.33 -14.97 -22.62
N ARG A 16 -0.69 -14.90 -21.45
CA ARG A 16 -1.34 -15.26 -20.17
C ARG A 16 -2.42 -14.26 -19.78
N LYS A 17 -2.20 -12.96 -20.03
CA LYS A 17 -3.23 -11.91 -19.82
C LYS A 17 -4.46 -12.19 -20.67
N LYS A 18 -4.27 -12.47 -21.96
CA LYS A 18 -5.37 -12.82 -22.88
C LYS A 18 -6.16 -14.03 -22.40
N LEU A 19 -5.48 -15.08 -21.92
CA LEU A 19 -6.15 -16.26 -21.37
C LEU A 19 -7.01 -15.91 -20.15
N LEU A 20 -6.54 -15.03 -19.25
CA LEU A 20 -7.34 -14.59 -18.10
C LEU A 20 -8.62 -13.86 -18.55
N GLU A 21 -8.51 -12.96 -19.53
CA GLU A 21 -9.65 -12.23 -20.08
C GLU A 21 -10.65 -13.16 -20.80
N GLU A 22 -10.16 -14.14 -21.56
CA GLU A 22 -10.99 -15.16 -22.21
C GLU A 22 -11.78 -16.02 -21.20
N HIS A 23 -11.26 -16.21 -19.99
CA HIS A 23 -11.93 -16.91 -18.89
C HIS A 23 -12.80 -15.98 -18.03
N GLY A 24 -13.06 -14.75 -18.47
CA GLY A 24 -13.97 -13.82 -17.82
C GLY A 24 -13.33 -12.99 -16.70
N HIS A 25 -12.01 -13.00 -16.56
CA HIS A 25 -11.32 -12.12 -15.61
C HIS A 25 -11.01 -10.77 -16.26
N LYS A 26 -11.51 -9.68 -15.69
CA LYS A 26 -11.11 -8.33 -16.10
C LYS A 26 -9.81 -7.96 -15.40
N ILE A 27 -8.75 -7.70 -16.17
CA ILE A 27 -7.49 -7.17 -15.66
C ILE A 27 -7.67 -5.67 -15.44
N LEU A 28 -7.45 -5.20 -14.21
CA LEU A 28 -7.59 -3.77 -13.86
C LEU A 28 -6.26 -3.03 -14.02
N SER A 29 -5.17 -3.61 -13.51
CA SER A 29 -3.83 -3.07 -13.60
C SER A 29 -2.81 -4.22 -13.65
N THR A 30 -1.63 -3.94 -14.21
CA THR A 30 -0.49 -4.86 -14.21
C THR A 30 0.77 -4.08 -13.90
N LYS A 31 1.66 -4.65 -13.09
CA LYS A 31 3.01 -4.12 -12.88
C LYS A 31 4.05 -5.21 -12.91
N THR A 32 5.21 -4.83 -13.41
CA THR A 32 6.42 -5.65 -13.36
C THR A 32 7.05 -5.54 -11.97
N LEU A 33 7.29 -6.68 -11.33
CA LEU A 33 7.89 -6.75 -9.99
C LEU A 33 9.43 -6.75 -10.03
N ASP A 34 10.01 -7.31 -11.09
CA ASP A 34 11.47 -7.47 -11.22
C ASP A 34 12.20 -6.21 -11.73
N MET A 35 11.55 -5.04 -11.67
CA MET A 35 12.24 -3.80 -12.07
C MET A 35 13.21 -3.37 -10.96
N PRO A 36 14.49 -3.09 -11.28
CA PRO A 36 15.37 -2.48 -10.32
C PRO A 36 14.74 -1.16 -9.84
N PRO A 37 14.86 -0.81 -8.55
CA PRO A 37 14.28 0.41 -8.03
C PRO A 37 14.81 1.59 -8.83
N VAL A 38 13.93 2.22 -9.60
CA VAL A 38 14.24 3.47 -10.28
C VAL A 38 14.60 4.47 -9.20
N ALA A 39 15.71 5.19 -9.37
CA ALA A 39 16.09 6.29 -8.46
C ALA A 39 15.09 7.45 -8.65
N ILE A 40 13.90 7.28 -8.08
CA ILE A 40 12.84 8.27 -8.01
C ILE A 40 13.11 9.20 -6.82
N GLY A 41 12.81 10.49 -6.98
CA GLY A 41 12.89 11.44 -5.88
C GLY A 41 11.84 11.13 -4.81
N LYS A 42 12.02 11.70 -3.60
CA LYS A 42 11.14 11.44 -2.46
C LYS A 42 9.66 11.72 -2.76
N ALA A 43 9.37 12.79 -3.50
CA ALA A 43 8.01 13.16 -3.86
C ALA A 43 7.37 12.16 -4.83
N GLU A 44 8.12 11.68 -5.83
CA GLU A 44 7.64 10.64 -6.74
C GLU A 44 7.42 9.32 -6.00
N ALA A 45 8.35 8.92 -5.12
CA ALA A 45 8.19 7.74 -4.28
C ALA A 45 6.97 7.81 -3.35
N LEU A 46 6.72 8.97 -2.74
CA LEU A 46 5.52 9.15 -1.93
C LEU A 46 4.24 9.01 -2.75
N SER A 47 4.17 9.69 -3.90
CA SER A 47 3.04 9.61 -4.82
C SER A 47 2.80 8.17 -5.27
N GLU A 48 3.89 7.47 -5.60
CA GLU A 48 3.86 6.08 -6.02
C GLU A 48 3.39 5.12 -4.92
N GLY A 49 3.89 5.29 -3.69
CA GLY A 49 3.46 4.50 -2.53
C GLY A 49 1.96 4.69 -2.23
N ILE A 50 1.44 5.90 -2.42
CA ILE A 50 0.01 6.20 -2.26
C ILE A 50 -0.81 5.54 -3.38
N ASN A 51 -0.40 5.66 -4.63
CA ASN A 51 -1.08 5.02 -5.77
C ASN A 51 -1.13 3.50 -5.61
N LEU A 52 -0.01 2.89 -5.22
CA LEU A 52 0.08 1.46 -4.92
C LEU A 52 -0.90 1.05 -3.81
N PHE A 53 -1.01 1.83 -2.74
CA PHE A 53 -1.98 1.55 -1.68
C PHE A 53 -3.42 1.58 -2.22
N ASN A 54 -3.75 2.59 -3.01
CA ASN A 54 -5.09 2.77 -3.59
C ASN A 54 -5.43 1.68 -4.61
N GLU A 55 -4.43 1.07 -5.24
CA GLU A 55 -4.56 -0.13 -6.09
C GLU A 55 -4.60 -1.45 -5.30
N GLU A 56 -4.65 -1.38 -3.96
CA GLU A 56 -4.60 -2.53 -3.03
C GLU A 56 -3.27 -3.29 -3.05
N ARG A 57 -2.20 -2.71 -3.60
CA ARG A 57 -0.86 -3.31 -3.70
C ARG A 57 -0.03 -2.96 -2.48
N PHE A 58 -0.49 -3.49 -1.34
CA PHE A 58 -0.04 -3.04 -0.04
C PHE A 58 1.42 -3.39 0.25
N TRP A 59 1.93 -4.49 -0.29
CA TRP A 59 3.33 -4.88 -0.11
C TRP A 59 4.27 -3.90 -0.83
N GLU A 60 3.98 -3.58 -2.08
CA GLU A 60 4.79 -2.65 -2.87
C GLU A 60 4.67 -1.22 -2.35
N SER A 61 3.47 -0.82 -1.89
CA SER A 61 3.28 0.44 -1.17
C SER A 61 4.20 0.49 0.05
N HIS A 62 4.24 -0.57 0.86
CA HIS A 62 5.14 -0.68 2.00
C HIS A 62 6.61 -0.52 1.60
N GLU A 63 7.09 -1.25 0.59
CA GLU A 63 8.50 -1.20 0.17
C GLU A 63 8.92 0.18 -0.36
N VAL A 64 8.08 0.80 -1.20
CA VAL A 64 8.37 2.14 -1.74
C VAL A 64 8.42 3.18 -0.62
N LEU A 65 7.47 3.14 0.31
CA LEU A 65 7.42 4.08 1.44
C LEU A 65 8.57 3.84 2.44
N GLU A 66 8.99 2.58 2.66
CA GLU A 66 10.13 2.26 3.51
C GLU A 66 11.43 2.88 2.98
N GLY A 67 11.62 2.88 1.65
CA GLY A 67 12.78 3.50 1.00
C GLY A 67 12.96 4.98 1.36
N ILE A 68 11.88 5.77 1.30
CA ILE A 68 11.92 7.19 1.71
C ILE A 68 11.92 7.38 3.22
N TRP A 69 11.34 6.46 3.98
CA TRP A 69 11.36 6.50 5.44
C TRP A 69 12.78 6.37 5.99
N LEU A 70 13.61 5.48 5.44
CA LEU A 70 15.01 5.28 5.86
C LEU A 70 15.84 6.56 5.85
N VAL A 71 15.54 7.48 4.92
CA VAL A 71 16.25 8.76 4.74
C VAL A 71 15.46 9.98 5.23
N SER A 72 14.40 9.76 6.00
CA SER A 72 13.55 10.81 6.59
C SER A 72 13.85 11.00 8.08
N GLY A 73 13.52 12.18 8.62
CA GLY A 73 13.67 12.52 10.03
C GLY A 73 12.51 13.34 10.58
N GLY A 74 12.43 13.49 11.91
CA GLY A 74 11.41 14.31 12.56
C GLY A 74 9.98 13.88 12.25
N SER A 75 9.10 14.86 12.03
CA SER A 75 7.67 14.63 11.77
C SER A 75 7.39 13.92 10.44
N GLU A 76 8.25 14.09 9.43
CA GLU A 76 8.15 13.37 8.15
C GLU A 76 8.29 11.86 8.38
N ARG A 77 9.25 11.45 9.21
CA ARG A 77 9.51 10.04 9.52
C ARG A 77 8.35 9.37 10.24
N GLU A 78 7.76 10.04 11.23
CA GLU A 78 6.59 9.52 11.95
C GLU A 78 5.36 9.41 11.04
N ALA A 79 5.15 10.42 10.18
CA ALA A 79 4.08 10.40 9.18
C ALA A 79 4.24 9.21 8.23
N LEU A 80 5.42 9.02 7.63
CA LEU A 80 5.71 7.88 6.76
C LEU A 80 5.57 6.54 7.50
N GLN A 81 6.00 6.45 8.76
CA GLN A 81 5.84 5.23 9.56
C GLN A 81 4.37 4.84 9.75
N SER A 82 3.48 5.81 9.91
CA SER A 82 2.04 5.54 10.00
C SER A 82 1.46 4.95 8.70
N LEU A 83 1.96 5.38 7.54
CA LEU A 83 1.55 4.87 6.23
C LEU A 83 2.09 3.45 5.99
N ILE A 84 3.37 3.23 6.29
CA ILE A 84 4.03 1.92 6.20
C ILE A 84 3.30 0.89 7.07
N LEU A 85 2.96 1.25 8.31
CA LEU A 85 2.19 0.37 9.20
C LEU A 85 0.78 0.11 8.68
N THR A 86 0.13 1.11 8.08
CA THR A 86 -1.19 0.94 7.46
C THR A 86 -1.11 -0.04 6.30
N ALA A 87 -0.14 0.12 5.39
CA ALA A 87 0.11 -0.81 4.29
C ALA A 87 0.41 -2.23 4.81
N ALA A 88 1.32 -2.38 5.76
CA ALA A 88 1.64 -3.68 6.37
C ALA A 88 0.41 -4.35 7.01
N ALA A 89 -0.49 -3.58 7.62
CA ALA A 89 -1.74 -4.13 8.16
C ALA A 89 -2.62 -4.75 7.07
N PHE A 90 -2.71 -4.12 5.91
CA PHE A 90 -3.50 -4.63 4.80
C PHE A 90 -2.82 -5.78 4.04
N VAL A 91 -1.48 -5.89 4.07
CA VAL A 91 -0.77 -7.13 3.68
C VAL A 91 -1.25 -8.31 4.54
N HIS A 92 -1.34 -8.13 5.86
CA HIS A 92 -1.87 -9.16 6.76
C HIS A 92 -3.36 -9.47 6.46
N PHE A 93 -4.14 -8.47 6.09
CA PHE A 93 -5.53 -8.70 5.66
C PHE A 93 -5.60 -9.57 4.40
N GLN A 94 -4.79 -9.29 3.37
CA GLN A 94 -4.71 -10.10 2.15
C GLN A 94 -4.25 -11.53 2.41
N LYS A 95 -3.41 -11.75 3.44
CA LYS A 95 -2.98 -13.09 3.89
C LYS A 95 -4.05 -13.86 4.67
N GLY A 96 -5.22 -13.28 4.92
CA GLY A 96 -6.27 -13.89 5.75
C GLY A 96 -5.95 -13.85 7.25
N GLU A 97 -5.19 -12.85 7.69
CA GLU A 97 -4.77 -12.66 9.10
C GLU A 97 -5.42 -11.40 9.72
N PRO A 98 -6.77 -11.36 9.87
CA PRO A 98 -7.50 -10.15 10.26
C PRO A 98 -7.15 -9.64 11.68
N ASP A 99 -6.89 -10.54 12.63
CA ASP A 99 -6.49 -10.14 13.99
C ASP A 99 -5.13 -9.44 13.99
N ILE A 100 -4.21 -9.90 13.13
CA ILE A 100 -2.91 -9.26 12.95
C ILE A 100 -3.08 -7.91 12.26
N CYS A 101 -3.93 -7.80 11.24
CA CYS A 101 -4.29 -6.54 10.60
C CYS A 101 -4.77 -5.50 11.63
N LEU A 102 -5.76 -5.86 12.47
CA LEU A 102 -6.27 -4.95 13.51
C LEU A 102 -5.19 -4.56 14.53
N SER A 103 -4.32 -5.49 14.92
CA SER A 103 -3.19 -5.21 15.82
C SER A 103 -2.18 -4.23 15.20
N VAL A 104 -1.88 -4.37 13.90
CA VAL A 104 -0.99 -3.46 13.17
C VAL A 104 -1.65 -2.09 12.98
N LEU A 105 -2.94 -2.03 12.64
CA LEU A 105 -3.69 -0.76 12.53
C LEU A 105 -3.72 0.03 13.85
N LYS A 106 -3.81 -0.64 15.01
CA LYS A 106 -3.66 0.04 16.31
C LYS A 106 -2.32 0.72 16.46
N ARG A 107 -1.24 0.08 16.00
CA ARG A 107 0.12 0.68 16.00
C ARG A 107 0.23 1.83 15.00
N ALA A 108 -0.40 1.71 13.82
CA ALA A 108 -0.47 2.78 12.83
C ALA A 108 -1.20 4.01 13.41
N MET A 109 -2.37 3.83 14.02
CA MET A 109 -3.19 4.88 14.64
C MET A 109 -2.40 5.75 15.63
N ALA A 110 -1.55 5.11 16.46
CA ALA A 110 -0.72 5.79 17.43
C ALA A 110 0.38 6.69 16.81
N ARG A 111 0.67 6.51 15.52
CA ARG A 111 1.72 7.22 14.78
C ARG A 111 1.17 8.24 13.79
N ILE A 112 -0.13 8.21 13.50
CA ILE A 112 -0.77 9.21 12.64
C ILE A 112 -0.54 10.59 13.27
N PRO A 113 -0.03 11.59 12.53
CA PRO A 113 0.11 12.96 13.02
C PRO A 113 -1.23 13.57 13.46
N LEU A 114 -1.19 14.47 14.46
CA LEU A 114 -2.34 15.26 14.90
C LEU A 114 -2.33 16.69 14.32
N GLY A 115 -1.22 17.11 13.72
CA GLY A 115 -1.02 18.45 13.18
C GLY A 115 -0.35 18.42 11.80
N SER A 116 0.16 19.58 11.39
CA SER A 116 0.79 19.74 10.08
C SER A 116 2.01 18.82 9.93
N THR A 117 2.12 18.20 8.76
CA THR A 117 3.26 17.37 8.36
C THR A 117 3.76 17.82 6.98
N PRO A 118 5.05 17.65 6.66
CA PRO A 118 5.58 17.94 5.32
C PRO A 118 5.00 17.03 4.22
N ILE A 119 4.35 15.92 4.60
CA ILE A 119 3.75 14.95 3.67
C ILE A 119 2.39 15.50 3.17
N PRO A 120 2.20 15.75 1.85
CA PRO A 120 0.96 16.26 1.28
C PRO A 120 -0.13 15.17 1.19
N MET A 121 -0.73 14.81 2.33
CA MET A 121 -1.81 13.82 2.44
C MET A 121 -2.85 14.25 3.48
N ASP A 122 -4.09 13.82 3.30
CA ASP A 122 -5.15 13.94 4.30
C ASP A 122 -5.05 12.90 5.44
N PHE A 123 -4.19 13.19 6.43
CA PHE A 123 -4.07 12.34 7.62
C PHE A 123 -5.33 12.32 8.51
N ALA A 124 -6.25 13.29 8.35
CA ALA A 124 -7.52 13.27 9.08
C ALA A 124 -8.45 12.20 8.49
N LYS A 125 -8.53 12.10 7.16
CA LYS A 125 -9.22 11.00 6.46
C LYS A 125 -8.62 9.65 6.82
N LEU A 126 -7.29 9.50 6.79
CA LEU A 126 -6.62 8.26 7.23
C LEU A 126 -7.01 7.90 8.66
N ARG A 127 -6.93 8.85 9.60
CA ARG A 127 -7.31 8.62 10.99
C ARG A 127 -8.76 8.15 11.10
N HIS A 128 -9.68 8.81 10.42
CA HIS A 128 -11.10 8.45 10.45
C HIS A 128 -11.33 7.03 9.95
N ASN A 129 -10.71 6.64 8.84
CA ASN A 129 -10.84 5.30 8.28
C ASN A 129 -10.29 4.22 9.23
N VAL A 130 -9.11 4.44 9.80
CA VAL A 130 -8.50 3.50 10.75
C VAL A 130 -9.34 3.41 12.03
N ASP A 131 -9.86 4.53 12.54
CA ASP A 131 -10.69 4.57 13.75
C ASP A 131 -12.01 3.80 13.55
N SER A 132 -12.65 3.99 12.39
CA SER A 132 -13.87 3.28 12.02
C SER A 132 -13.66 1.75 11.99
N ILE A 133 -12.55 1.28 11.41
CA ILE A 133 -12.19 -0.14 11.38
C ILE A 133 -11.95 -0.67 12.81
N LEU A 134 -11.18 0.05 13.61
CA LEU A 134 -10.83 -0.39 14.97
C LEU A 134 -12.04 -0.41 15.91
N SER A 135 -12.95 0.56 15.77
CA SER A 135 -14.16 0.66 16.60
C SER A 135 -15.22 -0.37 16.21
N SER A 136 -15.35 -0.68 14.92
CA SER A 136 -16.31 -1.67 14.43
C SER A 136 -15.78 -3.11 14.48
N GLY A 137 -14.45 -3.30 14.50
CA GLY A 137 -13.81 -4.59 14.28
C GLY A 137 -13.95 -5.12 12.85
N ARG A 138 -14.58 -4.37 11.94
CA ARG A 138 -14.81 -4.76 10.56
C ARG A 138 -13.77 -4.09 9.66
N ILE A 139 -12.89 -4.90 9.08
CA ILE A 139 -11.89 -4.42 8.11
C ILE A 139 -12.61 -4.00 6.83
N GLN A 140 -12.32 -2.79 6.36
CA GLN A 140 -12.81 -2.23 5.11
C GLN A 140 -11.62 -1.61 4.37
N LEU A 141 -11.56 -1.83 3.06
CA LEU A 141 -10.56 -1.20 2.19
C LEU A 141 -10.93 0.27 1.98
N PHE A 142 -9.91 1.11 1.82
CA PHE A 142 -10.06 2.54 1.57
C PHE A 142 -8.89 3.06 0.76
N GLU A 143 -9.04 4.24 0.18
CA GLU A 143 -7.95 4.99 -0.45
C GLU A 143 -7.41 6.04 0.52
N LEU A 144 -6.09 6.27 0.43
CA LEU A 144 -5.37 7.30 1.18
C LEU A 144 -5.76 8.74 0.80
#